data_AF-A0ABD1W942-F1
#
_entry.id   AF-A0ABD1W942-F1
#
_cell.length_a   1.000
_cell.length_b   1.000
_cell.length_c   1.000
_cell.angle_alpha   90.00
_cell.angle_beta   90.00
_cell.angle_gamma   90.00
#
_symmetry.space_group_name_H-M   'P 1'
#
loop_
_entity.id
_entity.type
_entity.pdbx_description
1 polymer ?
#
loop_
_entity_poly.entity_id
_entity_poly.type
_entity_poly.pdbx_seq_one_letter_code
_entity_poly.pdbx_strand_id
1 'polypeptide(L)'
;MVSVQLNDSFISSAPKGRGGRLIYFHIADEHDQIDEGFEELCTTFKESGVQELREKLEEELGVNGVIVCTHSPLNGKLYPLRLQLPPNNATMHVIVVSTSSQGNLLSN
;
A
#
# COMPACT_ATOMS: atom_id res chain seq x y z
N MET A 1 -28.09 -12.58 -8.89
CA MET A 1 -26.74 -12.85 -9.45
C MET A 1 -26.15 -11.50 -9.78
N VAL A 2 -25.50 -10.87 -8.80
CA VAL A 2 -24.96 -9.51 -8.95
C VAL A 2 -23.66 -9.65 -9.72
N SER A 3 -23.62 -9.08 -10.92
CA SER A 3 -22.40 -8.98 -11.71
C SER A 3 -21.44 -8.06 -10.97
N VAL A 4 -20.48 -8.66 -10.26
CA VAL A 4 -19.33 -7.90 -9.77
C VAL A 4 -18.52 -7.56 -11.00
N GLN A 5 -18.60 -6.31 -11.43
CA GLN A 5 -17.77 -5.81 -12.51
C GLN A 5 -16.35 -5.76 -11.93
N LEU A 6 -15.58 -6.81 -12.17
CA LEU A 6 -14.15 -6.83 -11.94
C LEU A 6 -13.58 -5.67 -12.73
N ASN A 7 -13.14 -4.64 -12.01
CA ASN A 7 -12.36 -3.55 -12.57
C ASN A 7 -11.15 -4.21 -13.24
N ASP A 8 -11.12 -4.19 -14.57
CA ASP A 8 -10.14 -4.84 -15.45
C ASP A 8 -8.74 -4.18 -15.34
N SER A 9 -8.35 -3.80 -14.14
CA SER A 9 -7.06 -3.20 -13.79
C SER A 9 -6.29 -4.01 -12.76
N PHE A 10 -6.90 -4.98 -12.07
CA PHE A 10 -6.28 -5.63 -10.91
C PHE A 10 -5.66 -7.02 -11.13
N ILE A 11 -5.97 -7.72 -12.22
CA ILE A 11 -5.34 -9.03 -12.49
C ILE A 11 -5.17 -9.24 -14.01
N SER A 12 -4.09 -8.73 -14.61
CA SER A 12 -3.45 -9.45 -15.74
C SER A 12 -2.10 -8.85 -16.13
N SER A 13 -1.06 -9.65 -15.95
CA SER A 13 0.32 -9.50 -16.43
C SER A 13 1.12 -8.33 -15.84
N ALA A 14 2.18 -8.67 -15.08
CA ALA A 14 3.30 -7.76 -14.86
C ALA A 14 3.65 -7.10 -16.21
N PRO A 15 3.61 -5.76 -16.34
CA PRO A 15 3.79 -5.11 -17.63
C PRO A 15 5.18 -5.48 -18.14
N LYS A 16 5.23 -6.37 -19.13
CA LYS A 16 6.42 -6.55 -19.97
C LYS A 16 6.63 -5.23 -20.70
N GLY A 17 7.46 -4.37 -20.12
CA GLY A 17 7.89 -3.12 -20.72
C GLY A 17 7.05 -1.92 -20.30
N ARG A 18 7.46 -1.28 -19.20
CA ARG A 18 7.48 0.17 -18.98
C ARG A 18 8.13 0.38 -17.62
N GLY A 19 9.41 0.79 -17.61
CA GLY A 19 10.27 0.82 -16.41
C GLY A 19 9.57 1.35 -15.16
N GLY A 20 9.72 0.60 -14.06
CA GLY A 20 9.10 0.82 -12.75
C GLY A 20 9.26 -0.42 -11.87
N ARG A 21 8.94 -0.30 -10.58
CA ARG A 21 8.87 -1.39 -9.59
C ARG A 21 7.43 -1.79 -9.32
N LEU A 22 7.19 -3.06 -9.01
CA LEU A 22 5.88 -3.54 -8.58
C LEU A 22 5.76 -3.40 -7.06
N ILE A 23 4.72 -2.72 -6.60
CA ILE A 23 4.41 -2.56 -5.17
C ILE A 23 3.15 -3.37 -4.88
N TYR A 24 3.29 -4.38 -4.04
CA TYR A 24 2.16 -5.08 -3.42
C TYR A 24 1.82 -4.38 -2.11
N PHE A 25 0.54 -4.17 -1.86
CA PHE A 25 0.11 -3.49 -0.65
C PHE A 25 -1.15 -4.09 -0.05
N HIS A 26 -1.19 -4.05 1.28
CA HIS A 26 -2.33 -4.45 2.09
C HIS A 26 -2.79 -3.25 2.89
N ILE A 27 -4.10 -3.10 3.06
CA ILE A 27 -4.67 -2.08 3.94
C ILE A 27 -4.81 -2.72 5.31
N ALA A 28 -4.13 -2.17 6.30
CA ALA A 28 -4.27 -2.62 7.69
C ALA A 28 -5.04 -1.57 8.50
N ASP A 29 -5.97 -2.06 9.31
CA ASP A 29 -6.61 -1.25 10.33
C ASP A 29 -5.63 -1.01 11.50
N GLU A 30 -5.96 -0.05 12.37
CA GLU A 30 -5.13 0.39 13.52
C GLU A 30 -4.72 -0.73 14.50
N HIS A 31 -5.30 -1.91 14.36
CA HIS A 31 -5.08 -3.08 15.20
C HIS A 31 -4.04 -4.07 14.64
N ASP A 32 -3.30 -3.72 13.58
CA ASP A 32 -2.30 -4.59 12.94
C ASP A 32 -2.88 -5.93 12.43
N GLN A 33 -4.21 -6.02 12.34
CA GLN A 33 -4.89 -7.18 11.79
C GLN A 33 -4.86 -7.06 10.27
N ILE A 34 -3.91 -7.77 9.67
CA ILE A 34 -3.93 -8.05 8.24
C ILE A 34 -5.10 -9.01 8.05
N ASP A 35 -6.19 -8.52 7.47
CA ASP A 35 -7.36 -9.34 7.20
C ASP A 35 -6.93 -10.43 6.20
N GLU A 36 -6.82 -11.69 6.65
CA GLU A 36 -6.33 -12.82 5.84
C GLU A 36 -7.22 -13.08 4.60
N GLY A 37 -8.37 -12.41 4.51
CA GLY A 37 -9.29 -12.41 3.36
C GLY A 37 -9.18 -11.21 2.41
N PHE A 38 -8.31 -10.22 2.66
CA PHE A 38 -8.16 -9.08 1.74
C PHE A 38 -7.28 -9.44 0.55
N GLU A 39 -7.79 -9.21 -0.66
CA GLU A 39 -7.02 -9.43 -1.89
C GLU A 39 -5.78 -8.54 -1.88
N GLU A 40 -4.59 -9.14 -2.06
CA GLU A 40 -3.33 -8.40 -2.17
C GLU A 40 -3.42 -7.45 -3.37
N LEU A 41 -3.49 -6.14 -3.10
CA LEU A 41 -3.56 -5.12 -4.12
C LEU A 41 -2.16 -4.87 -4.68
N CYS A 42 -2.06 -4.50 -5.96
CA CYS A 42 -0.76 -4.19 -6.56
C CYS A 42 -0.82 -2.97 -7.46
N THR A 43 0.29 -2.23 -7.51
CA THR A 43 0.45 -1.08 -8.39
C THR A 43 1.88 -0.99 -8.92
N THR A 44 2.05 -0.42 -10.11
CA THR A 44 3.38 -0.17 -10.68
C THR A 44 3.82 1.25 -10.33
N PHE A 45 4.96 1.37 -9.67
CA PHE A 45 5.51 2.63 -9.19
C PHE A 45 6.86 2.94 -9.87
N LYS A 46 7.08 4.16 -10.32
CA LYS A 46 8.31 4.50 -11.08
C LYS A 46 9.27 5.40 -10.33
N GLU A 47 8.74 6.17 -9.40
CA GLU A 47 9.54 7.08 -8.61
C GLU A 47 10.35 6.31 -7.55
N SER A 48 11.21 7.04 -6.84
CA SER A 48 12.07 6.48 -5.79
C SER A 48 11.68 6.94 -4.40
N GLY A 49 10.86 7.98 -4.27
CA GLY A 49 10.50 8.52 -2.97
C GLY A 49 9.25 7.87 -2.38
N VAL A 50 9.23 7.88 -1.04
CA VAL A 50 8.10 7.33 -0.25
C VAL A 50 6.91 8.29 -0.30
N GLN A 51 7.16 9.59 -0.43
CA GLN A 51 6.10 10.59 -0.50
C GLN A 51 5.26 10.40 -1.76
N GLU A 52 5.88 10.24 -2.91
CA GLU A 52 5.21 10.01 -4.19
C GLU A 52 4.47 8.67 -4.17
N LEU A 53 5.02 7.64 -3.49
CA LEU A 53 4.32 6.38 -3.29
C LEU A 53 3.07 6.56 -2.44
N ARG A 54 3.18 7.32 -1.35
CA ARG A 54 2.06 7.65 -0.48
C ARG A 54 0.98 8.40 -1.23
N GLU A 55 1.32 9.47 -1.93
CA GLU A 55 0.37 10.26 -2.74
C GLU A 55 -0.33 9.39 -3.79
N LYS A 56 0.43 8.48 -4.43
CA LYS A 56 -0.16 7.52 -5.38
C LYS A 56 -1.17 6.59 -4.71
N LEU A 57 -0.86 6.07 -3.53
CA LEU A 57 -1.77 5.19 -2.79
C LEU A 57 -2.99 5.95 -2.25
N GLU A 58 -2.82 7.21 -1.83
CA GLU A 58 -3.93 8.09 -1.43
C GLU A 58 -4.89 8.34 -2.61
N GLU A 59 -4.35 8.59 -3.82
CA GLU A 59 -5.14 8.74 -5.05
C GLU A 59 -5.90 7.45 -5.41
N GLU A 60 -5.22 6.30 -5.42
CA GLU A 60 -5.82 5.00 -5.79
C GLU A 60 -6.90 4.55 -4.80
N LEU A 61 -6.71 4.83 -3.50
CA LEU A 61 -7.64 4.47 -2.44
C LEU A 61 -8.72 5.52 -2.20
N GLY A 62 -8.58 6.73 -2.75
CA GLY A 62 -9.48 7.85 -2.51
C GLY A 62 -9.50 8.32 -1.05
N VAL A 63 -8.41 8.13 -0.31
CA VAL A 63 -8.26 8.52 1.10
C VAL A 63 -7.08 9.46 1.27
N ASN A 64 -7.11 10.30 2.31
CA ASN A 64 -5.99 11.15 2.68
C ASN A 64 -5.42 10.72 4.03
N GLY A 65 -4.12 10.92 4.21
CA GLY A 65 -3.50 10.61 5.48
C GLY A 65 -3.22 9.12 5.61
N VAL A 66 -2.40 8.54 4.73
CA VAL A 66 -1.94 7.15 4.91
C VAL A 66 -0.47 7.10 5.32
N ILE A 67 -0.12 6.05 6.06
CA ILE A 67 1.26 5.73 6.40
C ILE A 67 1.61 4.46 5.64
N VAL A 68 2.70 4.52 4.87
CA VAL A 68 3.25 3.36 4.19
C VAL A 68 4.29 2.71 5.10
N CYS A 69 4.01 1.48 5.52
CA CYS A 69 4.82 0.68 6.42
C CYS A 69 5.42 -0.54 5.70
N THR A 70 6.50 -1.07 6.23
CA THR A 70 7.00 -2.41 5.89
C THR A 70 6.82 -3.33 7.08
N HIS A 71 6.45 -4.58 6.79
CA HIS A 71 6.45 -5.64 7.79
C HIS A 71 7.87 -6.20 7.93
N SER A 72 8.44 -6.10 9.12
CA SER A 72 9.75 -6.69 9.41
C SER A 72 9.60 -8.18 9.72
N PRO A 73 10.17 -9.09 8.91
CA PRO A 73 10.10 -10.52 9.18
C PRO A 73 10.86 -10.93 10.44
N LEU A 74 11.73 -10.06 10.97
CA LEU A 74 12.55 -10.33 12.15
C LEU A 74 11.76 -10.27 13.46
N ASN A 75 10.67 -9.50 13.51
CA ASN A 75 9.93 -9.26 14.75
C ASN A 75 8.43 -9.09 14.57
N GLY A 76 7.93 -9.22 13.33
CA GLY A 76 6.51 -9.07 13.02
C GLY A 76 5.98 -7.65 13.19
N LYS A 77 6.86 -6.64 13.31
CA LYS A 77 6.44 -5.25 13.54
C LYS A 77 6.39 -4.46 12.24
N LEU A 78 5.46 -3.50 12.21
CA LEU A 78 5.37 -2.50 11.16
C LEU A 78 6.36 -1.36 11.38
N TYR A 79 7.06 -0.99 10.32
CA TYR A 79 8.00 0.12 10.30
C TYR A 79 7.64 1.11 9.21
N PRO A 80 7.36 2.39 9.53
CA PRO A 80 7.03 3.38 8.52
C PRO A 80 8.24 3.65 7.62
N LEU A 81 8.00 3.67 6.30
CA LEU A 81 8.99 4.11 5.32
C LEU A 81 9.18 5.62 5.43
N ARG A 82 10.44 6.09 5.38
CA ARG A 82 10.75 7.51 5.66
C ARG A 82 11.55 8.27 4.61
N LEU A 83 12.54 7.63 3.96
CA LEU A 83 13.52 8.37 3.17
C LEU A 83 13.40 8.08 1.68
N GLN A 84 13.68 6.85 1.25
CA GLN A 84 13.59 6.46 -0.15
C GLN A 84 13.30 4.97 -0.24
N LEU A 85 12.65 4.56 -1.32
CA LEU A 85 12.51 3.17 -1.67
C LEU A 85 13.84 2.62 -2.21
N PRO A 86 14.09 1.31 -2.11
CA PRO A 86 15.32 0.69 -2.61
C PRO A 86 15.62 1.08 -4.09
N PRO A 87 16.85 1.43 -4.47
CA PRO A 87 17.14 1.98 -5.80
C PRO A 87 17.04 0.96 -6.96
N ASN A 88 16.93 -0.32 -6.66
CA ASN A 88 17.03 -1.43 -7.60
C ASN A 88 15.71 -1.77 -8.34
N ASN A 89 14.67 -0.93 -8.21
CA ASN A 89 13.31 -1.22 -8.69
C ASN A 89 12.79 -2.61 -8.27
N ALA A 90 13.27 -3.11 -7.13
CA ALA A 90 12.83 -4.39 -6.61
C ALA A 90 11.34 -4.33 -6.26
N THR A 91 10.67 -5.45 -6.51
CA THR A 91 9.32 -5.70 -6.02
C THR A 91 9.28 -5.58 -4.50
N MET A 92 8.25 -4.94 -3.95
CA MET A 92 8.14 -4.66 -2.53
C MET A 92 6.74 -4.94 -2.02
N HIS A 93 6.65 -5.45 -0.79
CA HIS A 93 5.38 -5.55 -0.06
C HIS A 93 5.35 -4.46 1.00
N VAL A 94 4.27 -3.68 1.01
CA VAL A 94 4.05 -2.61 1.97
C VAL A 94 2.67 -2.76 2.62
N ILE A 95 2.49 -2.10 3.75
CA ILE A 95 1.23 -2.06 4.47
C ILE A 95 0.81 -0.60 4.55
N VAL A 96 -0.42 -0.32 4.14
CA VAL A 96 -1.02 1.01 4.15
C VAL A 96 -1.90 1.10 5.38
N VAL A 97 -1.54 2.00 6.29
CA VAL A 97 -2.32 2.29 7.49
C VAL A 97 -2.97 3.64 7.31
N SER A 98 -4.30 3.69 7.37
CA SER A 98 -5.06 4.94 7.29
C SER A 98 -5.02 5.67 8.63
N THR A 99 -4.69 6.97 8.62
CA THR A 99 -4.71 7.83 9.83
C THR A 99 -6.09 8.41 10.10
N SER A 100 -7.05 8.20 9.19
CA SER A 100 -8.44 8.65 9.27
C SER A 100 -9.19 8.10 10.50
N SER A 101 -8.80 6.94 11.03
CA SER A 101 -9.35 6.39 12.28
C SER A 101 -8.89 7.13 13.55
N GLN A 102 -7.89 8.03 13.48
CA GLN A 102 -7.55 8.94 14.59
C GLN A 102 -8.53 10.13 14.75
N GLY A 103 -9.77 9.99 14.27
CA GLY A 103 -10.84 10.96 14.46
C GLY A 103 -11.44 11.01 15.87
N ASN A 104 -10.84 10.39 16.90
CA ASN A 104 -11.40 10.47 18.27
C ASN A 104 -10.41 10.36 19.46
N LEU A 105 -9.11 10.68 19.29
CA LEU A 105 -8.14 10.63 20.41
C LEU A 105 -7.66 12.01 20.90
N LEU A 106 -8.39 13.09 20.61
CA LEU A 106 -8.10 14.43 21.17
C LEU A 106 -9.34 15.12 21.78
N SER A 107 -10.26 14.35 22.35
CA SER A 107 -11.37 14.87 23.16
C SER A 107 -11.27 14.37 24.62
N ASN A 108 -10.37 14.98 25.39
CA ASN A 108 -10.61 15.45 26.77
C ASN A 108 -9.35 16.07 27.39
#